data_AF-A0A9D8MYC8-F1
#
_entry.id   AF-A0A9D8MYC8-F1
#
_cell.length_a   1.000
_cell.length_b   1.000
_cell.length_c   1.000
_cell.angle_alpha   90.00
_cell.angle_beta   90.00
_cell.angle_gamma   90.00
#
_symmetry.space_group_name_H-M   'P 1'
#
loop_
_entity.id
_entity.type
_entity.pdbx_description
1 polymer ?
#
loop_
_entity_poly.entity_id
_entity_poly.type
_entity_poly.pdbx_seq_one_letter_code
_entity_poly.pdbx_strand_id
1 'polypeptide(L)' 'MRHGGDDIDAVILNGITFKGNGKSSMVNGQSTKVKTKAKKKQYITGAHGSGAAKKKADIRRKRANRHK' A
#
# COMPACT_ATOMS: atom_id res chain seq x y z
N MET A 1 15.64 -8.19 -48.33
CA MET A 1 14.66 -8.00 -47.24
C MET A 1 13.90 -9.30 -47.05
N ARG A 2 14.27 -10.15 -46.09
CA ARG A 2 13.53 -11.37 -45.74
C ARG A 2 12.58 -10.99 -44.62
N HIS A 3 11.28 -11.12 -44.85
CA HIS A 3 10.25 -10.76 -43.88
C HIS A 3 9.67 -12.04 -43.28
N GLY A 4 9.70 -12.16 -41.94
CA GLY A 4 8.64 -12.79 -41.16
C GLY A 4 8.55 -14.33 -41.09
N GLY A 5 9.66 -15.07 -41.23
CA GLY A 5 9.70 -16.52 -40.97
C GLY A 5 10.41 -16.88 -39.66
N ASP A 6 11.61 -16.31 -39.48
CA ASP A 6 12.52 -16.65 -38.38
C ASP A 6 11.93 -16.33 -36.98
N ASP A 7 10.99 -15.38 -36.91
CA ASP A 7 10.33 -14.97 -35.67
C ASP A 7 9.21 -15.94 -35.22
N ILE A 8 8.51 -16.59 -36.17
CA ILE A 8 7.40 -17.51 -35.85
C ILE A 8 7.95 -18.87 -35.40
N ASP A 9 8.96 -19.39 -36.10
CA ASP A 9 9.58 -20.66 -35.71
C ASP A 9 10.26 -20.56 -34.34
N ALA A 10 10.91 -19.43 -34.05
CA ALA A 10 11.50 -19.17 -32.73
C ALA A 10 10.46 -19.10 -31.61
N VAL A 11 9.28 -18.56 -31.89
CA VAL A 11 8.14 -18.49 -30.96
C VAL A 11 7.52 -19.87 -30.72
N ILE A 12 7.41 -20.72 -31.75
CA ILE A 12 6.88 -22.08 -31.63
C ILE A 12 7.85 -22.97 -30.83
N LEU A 13 9.17 -22.83 -31.04
CA LEU A 13 10.19 -23.64 -30.38
C LEU A 13 10.47 -23.23 -28.93
N ASN A 14 10.58 -21.93 -28.65
CA ASN A 14 11.00 -21.43 -27.33
C ASN A 14 9.81 -20.95 -26.46
N GLY A 15 8.62 -20.78 -27.04
CA GLY A 15 7.43 -20.30 -26.37
C GLY A 15 7.40 -18.79 -26.09
N ILE A 16 6.19 -18.20 -26.02
CA ILE A 16 6.00 -16.78 -25.65
C ILE A 16 5.92 -16.64 -24.14
N THR A 17 6.80 -15.83 -23.55
CA THR A 17 6.71 -15.45 -22.13
C THR A 17 5.98 -14.12 -21.97
N PHE A 18 4.77 -14.13 -21.40
CA PHE A 18 4.05 -12.90 -21.07
C PHE A 18 4.67 -12.24 -19.83
N LYS A 19 5.55 -11.27 -20.04
CA LYS A 19 5.99 -10.39 -18.96
C LYS A 19 4.88 -9.38 -18.69
N GLY A 20 4.13 -9.59 -17.62
CA GLY A 20 3.16 -8.60 -17.15
C GLY A 20 3.87 -7.26 -16.96
N ASN A 21 3.23 -6.18 -17.40
CA ASN A 21 3.77 -4.83 -17.39
C ASN A 21 4.37 -4.56 -16.01
N GLY A 22 5.70 -4.47 -15.95
CA GLY A 22 6.40 -4.12 -14.73
C GLY A 22 5.75 -2.85 -14.19
N LYS A 23 5.33 -2.88 -12.93
CA LYS A 23 4.63 -1.79 -12.25
C LYS A 23 5.54 -0.55 -12.19
N SER A 24 5.73 0.14 -13.31
CA SER A 24 6.30 1.47 -13.39
C SER A 24 5.19 2.49 -13.08
N SER A 25 4.59 2.36 -11.90
CA SER A 25 3.68 3.37 -11.34
C SER A 25 4.05 3.74 -9.91
N MET A 26 5.30 3.54 -9.52
CA MET A 26 5.83 3.96 -8.21
C MET A 26 6.70 5.22 -8.29
N VAL A 27 6.48 6.10 -9.26
CA VAL A 27 7.24 7.36 -9.35
C VAL A 27 6.44 8.59 -8.96
N ASN A 28 5.11 8.61 -9.00
CA ASN A 28 4.36 9.77 -8.51
C ASN A 28 2.93 9.37 -8.14
N GLY A 29 2.60 9.38 -6.85
CA GLY A 29 1.21 9.18 -6.43
C GLY A 29 1.08 8.67 -5.01
N GLN A 30 0.78 9.59 -4.12
CA GLN A 30 0.21 9.35 -2.80
C GLN A 30 -1.16 8.64 -2.90
N SER A 31 -1.22 7.40 -3.37
CA SER A 31 -2.47 6.64 -3.49
C SER A 31 -2.12 5.21 -3.93
N THR A 32 -1.57 4.37 -3.07
CA THR A 32 -2.32 3.22 -2.54
C THR A 32 -1.46 2.50 -1.50
N LYS A 33 -0.82 3.26 -0.59
CA LYS A 33 -0.05 2.69 0.52
C LYS A 33 -0.95 1.73 1.29
N VAL A 34 -0.73 0.42 1.15
CA VAL A 34 -1.35 -0.61 1.97
C VAL A 34 -1.15 -0.20 3.42
N LYS A 35 -2.22 0.28 4.07
CA LYS A 35 -2.17 0.79 5.42
C LYS A 35 -2.02 -0.42 6.34
N THR A 36 -0.78 -0.76 6.68
CA THR A 36 -0.46 -1.83 7.62
C THR A 36 -1.19 -1.58 8.95
N LYS A 37 -1.42 -2.64 9.75
CA LYS A 37 -2.05 -2.52 11.07
C LYS A 37 -1.33 -1.46 11.92
N ALA A 38 0.00 -1.44 11.89
CA ALA A 38 0.83 -0.44 12.56
C ALA A 38 0.52 1.01 12.10
N LYS A 39 0.49 1.27 10.78
CA LYS A 39 0.20 2.61 10.24
C LYS A 39 -1.22 3.08 10.54
N LYS A 40 -2.20 2.16 10.50
CA LYS A 40 -3.58 2.47 10.93
C LYS A 40 -3.64 2.83 12.41
N LYS A 41 -2.95 2.06 13.28
CA LYS A 41 -2.88 2.34 14.71
C LYS A 41 -2.27 3.72 14.98
N GLN A 42 -1.15 4.05 14.31
CA GLN A 42 -0.48 5.34 14.46
C GLN A 42 -1.39 6.54 14.11
N TYR A 43 -2.20 6.44 13.05
CA TYR A 43 -3.19 7.47 12.71
C TYR A 43 -4.31 7.59 13.76
N ILE A 44 -4.78 6.47 14.33
CA ILE A 44 -5.88 6.44 15.31
C ILE A 44 -5.43 6.95 16.69
N THR A 45 -4.26 6.52 17.17
CA THR A 45 -3.79 6.92 18.51
C THR A 45 -3.03 8.24 18.50
N GLY A 46 -2.50 8.64 17.34
CA GLY A 46 -1.58 9.78 17.22
C GLY A 46 -0.20 9.48 17.81
N ALA A 47 0.75 10.38 17.56
CA ALA A 47 2.05 10.38 18.23
C ALA A 47 1.92 10.77 19.72
N HIS A 48 2.91 10.43 20.53
CA HIS A 48 2.95 10.82 21.93
C HIS A 48 2.95 12.36 22.06
N GLY A 49 2.21 12.90 23.03
CA GLY A 49 2.08 14.35 23.22
C GLY A 49 1.25 15.10 22.17
N SER A 50 0.82 14.43 21.09
CA SER A 50 -0.04 15.04 20.07
C SER A 50 -1.42 15.42 20.59
N GLY A 51 -2.11 16.33 19.90
CA GLY A 51 -3.48 16.72 20.26
C GLY A 51 -4.45 15.53 20.29
N ALA A 52 -4.31 14.59 19.35
CA ALA A 52 -5.08 13.34 19.33
C ALA A 52 -4.84 12.49 20.58
N ALA A 53 -3.58 12.37 21.02
CA ALA A 53 -3.23 11.63 22.22
C ALA A 53 -3.84 12.26 23.49
N LYS A 54 -3.82 13.60 23.60
CA LYS A 54 -4.43 14.35 24.71
C LYS A 54 -5.94 14.11 24.78
N LYS A 55 -6.67 14.29 23.66
CA LYS A 55 -8.12 14.02 23.58
C LYS A 55 -8.47 12.58 23.97
N LYS A 56 -7.67 11.60 23.53
CA LYS A 56 -7.88 10.19 23.88
C LYS A 56 -7.64 9.89 25.35
N ALA A 57 -6.76 10.64 26.03
CA ALA A 57 -6.58 10.55 27.48
C ALA A 57 -7.79 11.14 28.24
N ASP A 58 -8.31 12.28 27.79
CA ASP A 58 -9.49 12.90 28.41
C ASP A 58 -10.73 12.01 28.32
N ILE A 59 -10.97 11.38 27.16
CA ILE A 59 -12.09 10.43 26.98
C ILE A 59 -11.95 9.24 27.94
N ARG A 60 -10.73 8.71 28.15
CA ARG A 60 -10.49 7.62 29.11
C ARG A 60 -10.82 8.05 30.54
N ARG A 61 -10.38 9.25 30.95
CA ARG A 61 -10.68 9.83 32.27
C ARG A 61 -12.20 9.97 32.47
N LYS A 62 -12.89 10.57 31.50
CA LYS A 62 -14.36 10.72 31.54
C LYS A 62 -15.08 9.39 31.66
N ARG A 63 -14.67 8.37 30.88
CA ARG A 63 -15.27 7.02 30.94
C ARG A 63 -15.13 6.37 32.30
N ALA A 64 -13.95 6.49 32.93
CA ALA A 64 -13.73 5.97 34.28
C ALA A 64 -14.63 6.66 35.31
N ASN A 65 -14.85 7.97 35.16
CA ASN A 65 -15.71 8.75 36.04
C ASN A 65 -17.22 8.52 35.82
N ARG A 66 -17.65 7.77 34.79
CA ARG A 66 -19.08 7.47 34.58
C ARG A 66 -19.64 6.40 35.50
N HIS A 67 -18.76 5.62 36.10
CA HIS A 67 -19.11 4.54 37.03
C HIS A 67 -18.68 4.88 38.47
N LYS A 68 -18.38 6.16 38.71
CA LYS A 68 -18.29 6.77 40.03
C LYS A 68 -19.54 7.62 40.21
#